data_AF-R7EWG0-F1
#
_entry.id   AF-R7EWG0-F1
#
_cell.length_a   1.000
_cell.length_b   1.000
_cell.length_c   1.000
_cell.angle_alpha   90.00
_cell.angle_beta   90.00
_cell.angle_gamma   90.00
#
_symmetry.space_group_name_H-M   'P 1'
#
loop_
_entity.id
_entity.type
_entity.pdbx_description
1 polymer ?
#
loop_
_entity_poly.entity_id
_entity_poly.type
_entity_poly.pdbx_seq_one_letter_code
_entity_poly.pdbx_strand_id
1 'polypeptide(L)'
;MHIFSFNENQKPYVYPILKIVISVALTVIVFFVRFHFLIENDIVNVVTGVASVAVFVAGLQCIFRSVAEIEDIRENRTIQVKANEKVKAKYKAVPVDKIVSLVKNNDIIAIKIVSGEKVVEIGASADCKRGSSMFFDKLYYIDDNEFPDIDDFVREVRKYSDAGMLKVFSIDDCPPEVYGLKGLEHDE
;
A
#
# COMPACT_ATOMS: atom_id res chain seq x y z
N MET A 1 -11.08 16.50 -11.08
CA MET A 1 -9.72 16.79 -11.60
C MET A 1 -8.73 16.18 -10.61
N HIS A 2 -8.43 14.88 -10.75
CA HIS A 2 -7.82 14.01 -9.72
C HIS A 2 -6.31 13.77 -9.93
N ILE A 3 -5.64 14.58 -10.75
CA ILE A 3 -4.24 14.35 -11.17
C ILE A 3 -3.22 14.79 -10.10
N PHE A 4 -3.66 15.54 -9.07
CA PHE A 4 -2.79 16.14 -8.04
C PHE A 4 -2.95 15.56 -6.64
N SER A 5 -3.78 14.53 -6.45
CA SER A 5 -3.91 13.87 -5.15
C SER A 5 -2.76 12.88 -4.93
N PHE A 6 -2.20 12.93 -3.72
CA PHE A 6 -1.31 11.91 -3.18
C PHE A 6 -2.07 10.58 -3.16
N ASN A 7 -1.51 9.54 -3.76
CA ASN A 7 -2.17 8.24 -3.88
C ASN A 7 -1.32 7.20 -3.16
N GLU A 8 -1.67 6.91 -1.91
CA GLU A 8 -0.95 6.00 -1.01
C GLU A 8 -0.95 4.54 -1.52
N ASN A 9 -1.77 4.19 -2.52
CA ASN A 9 -2.06 2.81 -2.88
C ASN A 9 -1.46 2.29 -4.21
N GLN A 10 -0.37 2.85 -4.77
CA GLN A 10 0.12 2.44 -6.10
C GLN A 10 1.50 1.75 -6.18
N LYS A 11 1.45 0.49 -6.65
CA LYS A 11 2.55 -0.48 -6.76
C LYS A 11 3.61 -0.25 -7.88
N PRO A 12 3.40 0.58 -8.94
CA PRO A 12 4.48 0.92 -9.87
C PRO A 12 4.87 2.41 -9.90
N TYR A 13 6.18 2.69 -10.02
CA TYR A 13 6.80 4.02 -10.20
C TYR A 13 6.27 4.84 -11.39
N VAL A 14 5.41 4.26 -12.23
CA VAL A 14 4.94 4.84 -13.50
C VAL A 14 4.12 6.11 -13.27
N TYR A 15 3.32 6.18 -12.21
CA TYR A 15 2.43 7.32 -11.97
C TYR A 15 3.16 8.59 -11.49
N PRO A 16 4.08 8.53 -10.50
CA PRO A 16 4.94 9.68 -10.16
C PRO A 16 5.76 10.19 -11.35
N ILE A 17 6.29 9.27 -12.17
CA ILE A 17 7.06 9.61 -13.39
C ILE A 17 6.16 10.31 -14.41
N LEU A 18 4.94 9.82 -14.63
CA LEU A 18 3.99 10.43 -15.55
C LEU A 18 3.60 11.87 -15.11
N LYS A 19 3.40 12.10 -13.80
CA LYS A 19 3.16 13.44 -13.25
C LYS A 19 4.31 14.41 -13.59
N ILE A 20 5.56 13.96 -13.45
CA ILE A 20 6.75 14.76 -13.79
C ILE A 20 6.75 15.07 -15.30
N VAL A 21 6.55 14.07 -16.16
CA VAL A 21 6.57 14.25 -17.62
C VAL A 21 5.49 15.24 -18.08
N ILE A 22 4.26 15.12 -17.57
CA ILE A 22 3.16 16.05 -17.90
C ILE A 22 3.46 17.47 -17.39
N SER A 23 3.97 17.59 -16.17
CA SER A 23 4.36 18.89 -15.57
C SER A 23 5.43 19.61 -16.40
N VAL A 24 6.47 18.88 -16.81
CA VAL A 24 7.54 19.41 -17.66
C VAL A 24 7.01 19.80 -19.05
N ALA A 25 6.19 18.94 -19.68
CA ALA A 25 5.60 19.22 -20.98
C ALA A 25 4.73 20.50 -20.97
N LEU A 26 3.89 20.68 -19.96
CA LEU A 26 3.07 21.88 -19.80
C LEU A 26 3.92 23.14 -19.61
N THR A 27 4.99 23.05 -18.83
CA THR A 27 5.91 24.17 -18.60
C THR A 27 6.63 24.56 -19.90
N VAL A 28 7.07 23.58 -20.68
CA VAL A 28 7.72 23.80 -21.99
C VAL A 28 6.75 24.43 -22.98
N ILE A 29 5.51 23.93 -23.07
CA ILE A 29 4.48 24.48 -23.96
C ILE A 29 4.20 25.95 -23.64
N VAL A 30 4.02 26.29 -22.35
CA VAL A 30 3.77 27.67 -21.92
C VAL A 30 4.96 28.58 -22.22
N PHE A 31 6.19 28.08 -22.06
CA PHE A 31 7.40 28.83 -22.40
C PHE A 31 7.51 29.09 -23.90
N PHE A 32 7.24 28.08 -24.74
CA PHE A 32 7.24 28.23 -26.19
C PHE A 32 6.18 29.22 -26.69
N VAL A 33 4.95 29.13 -26.18
CA VAL A 33 3.87 30.06 -26.54
C VAL A 33 4.27 31.49 -26.19
N ARG A 34 4.88 31.71 -25.03
CA ARG A 34 5.28 33.05 -24.58
C ARG A 34 6.49 33.62 -25.33
N PHE A 35 7.43 32.78 -25.74
CA PHE A 35 8.66 33.25 -26.41
C PHE A 35 8.48 33.43 -27.92
N HIS A 36 7.65 32.60 -28.56
CA HIS A 36 7.46 32.66 -30.02
C HIS A 36 6.28 33.50 -30.48
N PHE A 37 5.24 33.69 -29.66
CA PHE A 37 4.12 34.56 -30.02
C PHE A 37 4.29 35.94 -29.41
N LEU A 38 4.47 36.94 -30.26
CA LEU A 38 4.34 38.35 -29.88
C LEU A 38 2.87 38.64 -29.60
N ILE A 39 2.55 38.81 -28.32
CA ILE A 39 1.22 39.20 -27.88
C ILE A 39 1.14 40.72 -27.93
N GLU A 40 0.43 41.26 -28.93
CA GLU A 40 0.26 42.70 -29.14
C GLU A 40 -0.63 43.38 -28.10
N ASN A 41 -1.51 42.61 -27.43
CA ASN A 41 -2.40 43.15 -26.40
C ASN A 41 -1.74 43.14 -25.02
N ASP A 42 -1.51 44.31 -24.43
CA ASP A 42 -0.89 44.48 -23.11
C ASP A 42 -1.61 43.71 -21.99
N ILE A 43 -2.95 43.74 -21.98
CA ILE A 43 -3.75 43.01 -20.98
C ILE A 43 -3.52 41.50 -21.10
N VAL A 44 -3.52 40.98 -22.34
CA VAL A 44 -3.31 39.55 -22.60
C VAL A 44 -1.88 39.17 -22.21
N ASN A 45 -0.89 40.02 -22.50
CA ASN A 45 0.50 39.80 -22.12
C ASN A 45 0.69 39.71 -20.60
N VAL A 46 0.02 40.58 -19.82
CA VAL A 46 0.04 40.52 -18.34
C VAL A 46 -0.67 39.27 -17.81
N VAL A 47 -1.81 38.88 -18.39
CA VAL A 47 -2.56 37.68 -17.95
C VAL A 47 -1.77 36.40 -18.26
N THR A 48 -1.26 36.24 -19.48
CA THR A 48 -0.35 35.14 -19.85
C THR A 48 0.93 35.18 -19.00
N GLY A 49 1.36 36.41 -18.68
CA GLY A 49 2.30 36.80 -17.64
C GLY A 49 2.23 36.00 -16.35
N VAL A 50 1.12 36.22 -15.66
CA VAL A 50 0.79 35.63 -14.36
C VAL A 50 0.53 34.13 -14.48
N ALA A 51 -0.18 33.72 -15.54
CA ALA A 51 -0.49 32.30 -15.79
C ALA A 51 0.78 31.45 -15.93
N SER A 52 1.83 31.93 -16.61
CA SER A 52 3.06 31.16 -16.75
C SER A 52 3.82 31.00 -15.44
N VAL A 53 3.82 32.02 -14.58
CA VAL A 53 4.42 31.93 -13.25
C VAL A 53 3.66 30.92 -12.39
N ALA A 54 2.33 30.93 -12.45
CA ALA A 54 1.51 29.95 -11.74
C ALA A 54 1.78 28.51 -12.19
N VAL A 55 1.90 28.28 -13.52
CA VAL A 55 2.24 26.96 -14.07
C VAL A 55 3.65 26.52 -13.64
N PHE A 56 4.61 27.44 -13.63
CA PHE A 56 5.98 27.15 -13.19
C PHE A 56 6.03 26.74 -11.71
N VAL A 57 5.36 27.48 -10.83
CA VAL A 57 5.28 27.17 -9.39
C VAL A 57 4.56 25.83 -9.16
N ALA A 58 3.43 25.61 -9.83
CA ALA A 58 2.70 24.33 -9.75
C ALA A 58 3.56 23.16 -10.27
N GLY A 59 4.36 23.39 -11.31
CA GLY A 59 5.25 22.39 -11.87
C GLY A 59 6.35 21.97 -10.90
N LEU A 60 6.98 22.94 -10.23
CA LEU A 60 7.96 22.68 -9.17
C LEU A 60 7.36 21.89 -8.00
N GLN A 61 6.17 22.30 -7.52
CA GLN A 61 5.47 21.58 -6.45
C GLN A 61 5.14 20.13 -6.84
N CYS A 62 4.76 19.90 -8.11
CA CYS A 62 4.51 18.57 -8.64
C CYS A 62 5.77 17.70 -8.62
N ILE A 63 6.91 18.25 -9.04
CA ILE A 63 8.20 17.54 -9.04
C ILE A 63 8.61 17.16 -7.60
N PHE A 64 8.54 18.10 -6.65
CA PHE A 64 8.87 17.82 -5.25
C PHE A 64 8.00 16.70 -4.66
N ARG A 65 6.68 16.74 -4.90
CA ARG A 65 5.78 15.67 -4.45
C ARG A 65 6.10 14.33 -5.10
N SER A 66 6.37 14.29 -6.40
CA SER A 66 6.72 13.05 -7.09
C SER A 66 8.04 12.46 -6.59
N VAL A 67 9.04 13.28 -6.23
CA VAL A 67 10.29 12.79 -5.63
C VAL A 67 10.03 12.18 -4.25
N ALA A 68 9.23 12.85 -3.41
CA ALA A 68 8.84 12.30 -2.10
C ALA A 68 8.07 10.98 -2.24
N GLU A 69 7.13 10.88 -3.20
CA GLU A 69 6.43 9.62 -3.53
C GLU A 69 7.41 8.50 -3.94
N ILE A 70 8.49 8.81 -4.67
CA ILE A 70 9.50 7.83 -5.09
C ILE A 70 10.37 7.38 -3.91
N GLU A 71 10.78 8.30 -3.03
CA GLU A 71 11.56 7.97 -1.84
C GLU A 71 10.76 7.07 -0.89
N ASP A 72 9.49 7.38 -0.67
CA ASP A 72 8.59 6.56 0.14
C ASP A 72 8.41 5.14 -0.44
N ILE A 73 8.19 5.03 -1.76
CA ILE A 73 8.14 3.72 -2.44
C ILE A 73 9.47 2.95 -2.28
N ARG A 74 10.62 3.64 -2.35
CA ARG A 74 11.95 3.02 -2.20
C ARG A 74 12.20 2.54 -0.78
N GLU A 75 11.83 3.35 0.21
CA GLU A 75 11.93 2.99 1.62
C GLU A 75 11.03 1.80 1.93
N ASN A 76 9.76 1.83 1.51
CA ASN A 76 8.83 0.72 1.66
C ASN A 76 9.35 -0.56 1.00
N ARG A 77 9.94 -0.48 -0.20
CA ARG A 77 10.57 -1.65 -0.84
C ARG A 77 11.78 -2.16 -0.07
N THR A 78 12.61 -1.29 0.49
CA THR A 78 13.81 -1.69 1.25
C THR A 78 13.42 -2.36 2.57
N ILE A 79 12.40 -1.84 3.25
CA ILE A 79 11.81 -2.44 4.44
C ILE A 79 11.23 -3.81 4.08
N GLN A 80 10.47 -3.90 2.98
CA GLN A 80 9.93 -5.18 2.50
C GLN A 80 11.02 -6.19 2.15
N VAL A 81 12.11 -5.78 1.48
CA VAL A 81 13.23 -6.69 1.15
C VAL A 81 13.91 -7.21 2.41
N LYS A 82 14.20 -6.35 3.39
CA LYS A 82 14.80 -6.77 4.67
C LYS A 82 13.85 -7.65 5.49
N ALA A 83 12.55 -7.35 5.47
CA ALA A 83 11.53 -8.19 6.06
C ALA A 83 11.52 -9.56 5.37
N ASN A 84 11.49 -9.60 4.04
CA ASN A 84 11.51 -10.82 3.24
C ASN A 84 12.76 -11.67 3.47
N GLU A 85 13.95 -11.08 3.63
CA GLU A 85 15.16 -11.81 3.97
C GLU A 85 15.05 -12.49 5.35
N LYS A 86 14.52 -11.77 6.36
CA LYS A 86 14.24 -12.36 7.67
C LYS A 86 13.15 -13.43 7.61
N VAL A 87 12.14 -13.24 6.77
CA VAL A 87 10.99 -14.12 6.57
C VAL A 87 11.37 -15.41 5.87
N LYS A 88 12.22 -15.36 4.82
CA LYS A 88 12.74 -16.55 4.13
C LYS A 88 13.40 -17.54 5.09
N ALA A 89 13.96 -17.05 6.20
CA ALA A 89 14.62 -17.89 7.19
C ALA A 89 13.68 -18.47 8.28
N LYS A 90 12.43 -18.01 8.43
CA LYS A 90 11.56 -18.38 9.57
C LYS A 90 10.05 -18.31 9.26
N TYR A 91 9.55 -19.13 8.36
CA TYR A 91 8.10 -19.32 8.20
C TYR A 91 7.69 -20.77 8.45
N LYS A 92 6.41 -20.95 8.78
CA LYS A 92 5.84 -22.26 9.05
C LYS A 92 4.63 -22.52 8.15
N ALA A 93 4.56 -23.70 7.54
CA ALA A 93 3.41 -24.10 6.75
C ALA A 93 2.24 -24.50 7.68
N VAL A 94 1.15 -23.75 7.63
CA VAL A 94 -0.05 -23.96 8.45
C VAL A 94 -1.26 -24.15 7.53
N PRO A 95 -2.12 -25.17 7.75
CA PRO A 95 -3.35 -25.35 6.97
C PRO A 95 -4.24 -24.11 7.02
N VAL A 96 -4.82 -23.73 5.87
CA VAL A 96 -5.75 -22.59 5.76
C VAL A 96 -6.86 -22.70 6.80
N ASP A 97 -7.45 -23.90 6.99
CA ASP A 97 -8.55 -24.10 7.93
C ASP A 97 -8.18 -23.79 9.39
N LYS A 98 -6.92 -24.01 9.79
CA LYS A 98 -6.44 -23.63 11.12
C LYS A 98 -6.36 -22.11 11.27
N ILE A 99 -5.87 -21.42 10.24
CA ILE A 99 -5.77 -19.96 10.23
C ILE A 99 -7.15 -19.31 10.23
N VAL A 100 -8.06 -19.80 9.39
CA VAL A 100 -9.46 -19.35 9.37
C VAL A 100 -10.11 -19.56 10.73
N SER A 101 -9.90 -20.72 11.36
CA SER A 101 -10.42 -20.98 12.71
C SER A 101 -9.85 -20.01 13.74
N LEU A 102 -8.57 -19.69 13.65
CA LEU A 102 -7.90 -18.75 14.56
C LEU A 102 -8.49 -17.34 14.40
N VAL A 103 -8.64 -16.87 13.16
CA VAL A 103 -9.25 -15.57 12.83
C VAL A 103 -10.72 -15.52 13.25
N LYS A 104 -11.47 -16.61 13.05
CA LYS A 104 -12.88 -16.71 13.46
C LYS A 104 -13.05 -16.60 14.98
N ASN A 105 -12.16 -17.23 15.74
CA ASN A 105 -12.30 -17.38 17.19
C ASN A 105 -11.74 -16.20 18.00
N ASN A 106 -10.93 -15.33 17.40
CA ASN A 106 -10.35 -14.16 18.07
C ASN A 106 -10.96 -12.88 17.51
N ASP A 107 -11.39 -11.98 18.39
CA ASP A 107 -12.00 -10.70 17.99
C ASP A 107 -10.97 -9.74 17.37
N ILE A 108 -9.73 -9.79 17.87
CA ILE A 108 -8.58 -9.06 17.34
C ILE A 108 -7.43 -10.05 17.19
N ILE A 109 -6.91 -10.19 15.97
CA ILE A 109 -5.72 -10.99 15.69
C ILE A 109 -5.09 -10.55 14.37
N ALA A 110 -3.78 -10.41 14.35
CA ALA A 110 -3.00 -10.10 13.16
C ALA A 110 -2.06 -11.26 12.81
N ILE A 111 -2.14 -11.77 11.59
CA ILE A 111 -1.37 -12.91 11.10
C ILE A 111 -0.61 -12.47 9.85
N LYS A 112 0.73 -12.53 9.90
CA LYS A 112 1.57 -12.20 8.75
C LYS A 112 1.87 -13.47 7.98
N ILE A 113 1.42 -13.54 6.74
CA ILE A 113 1.66 -14.66 5.82
C ILE A 113 2.60 -14.26 4.69
N VAL A 114 3.27 -15.25 4.10
CA VAL A 114 4.24 -15.08 3.03
C VAL A 114 3.65 -15.63 1.74
N SER A 115 3.57 -14.78 0.72
CA SER A 115 3.11 -15.16 -0.62
C SER A 115 4.11 -14.67 -1.66
N GLY A 116 4.94 -15.58 -2.16
CA GLY A 116 6.07 -15.24 -3.03
C GLY A 116 7.12 -14.41 -2.28
N GLU A 117 7.38 -13.19 -2.77
CA GLU A 117 8.30 -12.22 -2.16
C GLU A 117 7.56 -11.12 -1.39
N LYS A 118 6.37 -11.39 -0.84
CA LYS A 118 5.61 -10.41 -0.08
C LYS A 118 5.12 -11.00 1.22
N VAL A 119 5.18 -10.16 2.25
CA VAL A 119 4.44 -10.37 3.49
C VAL A 119 3.08 -9.70 3.33
N VAL A 120 2.02 -10.44 3.59
CA VAL A 120 0.63 -9.98 3.57
C VAL A 120 0.10 -10.16 4.98
N GLU A 121 -0.56 -9.14 5.53
CA GLU A 121 -1.19 -9.25 6.83
C GLU A 121 -2.66 -9.65 6.66
N ILE A 122 -3.10 -10.64 7.42
CA ILE A 122 -4.50 -11.09 7.44
C ILE A 122 -4.97 -11.21 8.88
N GLY A 123 -6.25 -11.00 9.14
CA GLY A 123 -6.69 -11.01 10.52
C GLY A 123 -8.16 -10.74 10.75
N ALA A 124 -8.46 -10.46 12.02
CA ALA A 124 -9.71 -9.87 12.42
C ALA A 124 -9.43 -8.64 13.28
N SER A 125 -10.32 -7.66 13.18
CA SER A 125 -10.33 -6.47 14.02
C SER A 125 -11.76 -6.22 14.46
N ALA A 126 -11.94 -5.91 15.74
CA ALA A 126 -13.25 -5.60 16.31
C ALA A 126 -13.12 -4.38 17.23
N ASP A 127 -14.16 -3.56 17.24
CA ASP A 127 -14.20 -2.36 18.04
C ASP A 127 -14.55 -2.66 19.50
N CYS A 128 -14.06 -1.82 20.40
CA CYS A 128 -14.38 -1.90 21.81
C CYS A 128 -14.68 -0.50 22.38
N LYS A 129 -15.74 -0.41 23.19
CA LYS A 129 -16.08 0.84 23.88
C LYS A 129 -15.09 1.06 25.01
N ARG A 130 -14.71 2.32 25.23
CA ARG A 130 -13.80 2.68 26.32
C ARG A 130 -14.35 2.20 27.67
N GLY A 131 -13.60 1.33 28.36
CA GLY A 131 -14.00 0.74 29.65
C GLY A 131 -14.91 -0.49 29.56
N SER A 132 -15.18 -0.98 28.35
CA SER A 132 -15.86 -2.27 28.10
C SER A 132 -14.83 -3.36 27.80
N SER A 133 -15.16 -4.61 28.10
CA SER A 133 -14.42 -5.80 27.62
C SER A 133 -15.14 -6.50 26.46
N MET A 134 -16.29 -5.99 26.04
CA MET A 134 -17.07 -6.57 24.94
C MET A 134 -16.70 -5.91 23.61
N PHE A 135 -16.27 -6.75 22.67
CA PHE A 135 -16.02 -6.38 21.28
C PHE A 135 -17.31 -6.39 20.46
N PHE A 136 -17.38 -5.53 19.44
CA PHE A 136 -18.48 -5.42 18.48
C PHE A 136 -17.93 -5.03 17.10
N ASP A 137 -18.78 -5.09 16.07
CA ASP A 137 -18.42 -4.74 14.68
C ASP A 137 -17.13 -5.43 14.19
N LYS A 138 -17.03 -6.75 14.45
CA LYS A 138 -15.91 -7.56 13.99
C LYS A 138 -15.86 -7.61 12.46
N LEU A 139 -14.72 -7.24 11.90
CA LEU A 139 -14.39 -7.33 10.49
C LEU A 139 -13.17 -8.24 10.31
N TYR A 140 -13.11 -8.91 9.18
CA TYR A 140 -11.94 -9.65 8.72
C TYR A 140 -11.16 -8.80 7.75
N TYR A 141 -9.84 -8.95 7.68
CA TYR A 141 -9.05 -8.09 6.78
C TYR A 141 -7.89 -8.83 6.09
N ILE A 142 -7.51 -8.31 4.93
CA ILE A 142 -6.29 -8.67 4.17
C ILE A 142 -5.63 -7.36 3.73
N ASP A 143 -4.47 -7.07 4.31
CA ASP A 143 -3.84 -5.74 4.28
C ASP A 143 -4.91 -4.67 4.60
N ASP A 144 -5.13 -3.71 3.71
CA ASP A 144 -6.10 -2.62 3.90
C ASP A 144 -7.55 -2.97 3.48
N ASN A 145 -7.81 -4.21 3.04
CA ASN A 145 -9.14 -4.61 2.58
C ASN A 145 -9.91 -5.30 3.70
N GLU A 146 -11.10 -4.79 4.01
CA GLU A 146 -11.97 -5.32 5.06
C GLU A 146 -13.15 -6.11 4.47
N PHE A 147 -13.55 -7.15 5.19
CA PHE A 147 -14.60 -8.09 4.84
C PHE A 147 -15.53 -8.28 6.05
N PRO A 148 -16.83 -7.96 5.92
CA PRO A 148 -17.80 -8.22 6.98
C PRO A 148 -18.08 -9.71 7.18
N ASP A 149 -17.96 -10.49 6.11
CA ASP A 149 -18.30 -11.91 6.08
C ASP A 149 -17.05 -12.79 6.01
N ILE A 150 -17.05 -13.87 6.79
CA ILE A 150 -15.90 -14.78 6.86
C ILE A 150 -15.72 -15.58 5.57
N ASP A 151 -16.78 -15.94 4.86
CA ASP A 151 -16.67 -16.76 3.64
C ASP A 151 -16.01 -15.97 2.52
N ASP A 152 -16.27 -14.66 2.44
CA ASP A 152 -15.59 -13.74 1.54
C ASP A 152 -14.09 -13.65 1.87
N PHE A 153 -13.75 -13.52 3.15
CA PHE A 153 -12.37 -13.56 3.62
C PHE A 153 -11.68 -14.89 3.28
N VAL A 154 -12.30 -16.04 3.54
CA VAL A 154 -11.73 -17.37 3.24
C VAL A 154 -11.45 -17.50 1.74
N ARG A 155 -12.38 -17.04 0.90
CA ARG A 155 -12.23 -17.10 -0.57
C ARG A 155 -11.01 -16.31 -1.04
N GLU A 156 -10.77 -15.14 -0.46
CA GLU A 156 -9.60 -14.32 -0.78
C GLU A 156 -8.30 -14.91 -0.20
N VAL A 157 -8.30 -15.36 1.06
CA VAL A 157 -7.12 -15.97 1.71
C VAL A 157 -6.64 -17.22 0.96
N ARG A 158 -7.55 -18.04 0.43
CA ARG A 158 -7.18 -19.24 -0.34
C ARG A 158 -6.31 -18.94 -1.57
N LYS A 159 -6.39 -17.74 -2.14
CA LYS A 159 -5.55 -17.31 -3.26
C LYS A 159 -4.07 -17.21 -2.90
N TYR A 160 -3.75 -17.06 -1.62
CA TYR A 160 -2.39 -17.01 -1.09
C TYR A 160 -1.88 -18.37 -0.61
N SER A 161 -2.72 -19.40 -0.64
CA SER A 161 -2.35 -20.74 -0.20
C SER A 161 -1.70 -21.55 -1.32
N ASP A 162 -0.70 -22.34 -0.95
CA ASP A 162 -0.08 -23.34 -1.82
C ASP A 162 -0.45 -24.72 -1.30
N ALA A 163 -1.12 -25.53 -2.13
CA ALA A 163 -1.69 -26.83 -1.74
C ALA A 163 -2.56 -26.80 -0.46
N GLY A 164 -3.26 -25.69 -0.19
CA GLY A 164 -4.10 -25.52 1.01
C GLY A 164 -3.33 -25.16 2.29
N MET A 165 -2.04 -24.87 2.17
CA MET A 165 -1.18 -24.39 3.26
C MET A 165 -0.83 -22.92 3.07
N LEU A 166 -0.78 -22.18 4.19
CA LEU A 166 -0.27 -20.81 4.26
C LEU A 166 1.10 -20.83 4.91
N LYS A 167 2.03 -20.07 4.34
CA LYS A 167 3.34 -19.83 4.96
C LYS A 167 3.19 -18.71 5.98
N VAL A 168 3.12 -19.04 7.26
CA VAL A 168 2.90 -18.09 8.35
C VAL A 168 4.24 -17.65 8.92
N PHE A 169 4.46 -16.35 8.99
CA PHE A 169 5.67 -15.75 9.55
C PHE A 169 5.48 -15.39 11.04
N SER A 170 4.37 -14.75 11.39
CA SER A 170 4.09 -14.35 12.78
C SER A 170 2.59 -14.20 13.03
N ILE A 171 2.22 -14.27 14.30
CA ILE A 171 0.86 -14.02 14.80
C ILE A 171 1.00 -13.04 15.96
N ASP A 172 0.35 -11.88 15.90
CA ASP A 172 0.47 -10.76 16.85
C ASP A 172 1.94 -10.44 17.18
N ASP A 173 2.78 -10.36 16.14
CA ASP A 173 4.23 -10.16 16.21
C ASP A 173 5.01 -11.21 17.02
N CYS A 174 4.36 -12.32 17.38
CA CYS A 174 4.94 -13.47 18.04
C CYS A 174 5.19 -14.63 17.05
N PRO A 175 6.18 -15.50 17.33
CA PRO A 175 6.39 -16.71 16.54
C PRO A 175 5.14 -17.62 16.57
N PRO A 176 4.79 -18.30 15.46
CA PRO A 176 3.61 -19.17 15.38
C PRO A 176 3.59 -20.29 16.44
N GLU A 177 4.75 -20.67 16.97
CA GLU A 177 4.92 -21.69 18.01
C GLU A 177 4.16 -21.34 19.30
N VAL A 178 4.06 -20.05 19.63
CA VAL A 178 3.39 -19.56 20.84
C VAL A 178 1.90 -19.91 20.82
N TYR A 179 1.30 -19.98 19.64
CA TYR A 179 -0.12 -20.32 19.44
C TYR A 179 -0.36 -21.83 19.29
N GLY A 180 0.64 -22.67 19.62
CA GLY A 180 0.51 -24.13 19.51
C GLY A 180 0.36 -24.63 18.07
N LEU A 181 0.66 -23.78 17.07
CA LEU A 181 0.65 -24.17 15.68
C LEU A 181 1.90 -24.99 15.36
N LYS A 182 1.75 -26.31 15.53
CA LYS A 182 2.65 -27.29 14.93
C LYS A 182 2.36 -27.36 13.42
N GLY A 183 3.06 -26.55 12.65
CA GLY A 183 3.22 -26.74 11.21
C GLY A 183 4.47 -27.56 10.89
N LEU A 184 4.63 -27.93 9.62
CA LEU A 184 5.84 -28.57 9.13
C LEU A 184 6.96 -27.52 9.13
N GLU A 185 8.05 -27.78 9.84
CA GLU A 185 9.27 -26.99 9.74
C GLU A 185 9.87 -27.27 8.37
N HIS A 186 10.20 -26.20 7.64
CA HIS A 186 11.07 -26.33 6.48
C HIS A 186 12.49 -26.31 7.04
N ASP A 187 12.98 -27.49 7.42
CA ASP A 187 14.40 -27.71 7.64
C ASP A 187 15.08 -27.69 6.26
N GLU A 188 15.82 -26.62 5.97
CA GLU A 188 16.92 -26.65 5.00
C GLU A 188 18.25 -26.68 5.77
#